data_AF-A0A935XL67-F1
#
_entry.id   AF-A0A935XL67-F1
#
_cell.length_a   1.000
_cell.length_b   1.000
_cell.length_c   1.000
_cell.angle_alpha   90.00
_cell.angle_beta   90.00
_cell.angle_gamma   90.00
#
_symmetry.space_group_name_H-M   'P 1'
#
loop_
_entity.id
_entity.type
_entity.pdbx_description
1 polymer ?
#
loop_
_entity_poly.entity_id
_entity_poly.type
_entity_poly.pdbx_seq_one_letter_code
_entity_poly.pdbx_strand_id
1 'polypeptide(L)'
;MLLAILLPFAVLSGIALWHHGFWGIIAPHFKSWGAGQVFADLVIALTLVITWMWRDAKATGRNPLPWVVATLIAGSFGPLVYLLTRRSDTRARAQGKLP
;
A
#
# COMPACT_ATOMS: atom_id res chain seq x y z
N MET A 1 6.55 7.72 11.92
CA MET A 1 5.67 8.19 10.82
C MET A 1 4.98 7.03 10.11
N LEU A 2 5.65 6.11 9.37
CA LEU A 2 4.96 5.02 8.65
C LEU A 2 4.04 4.16 9.54
N LEU A 3 4.52 3.71 10.71
CA LEU A 3 3.69 2.97 11.67
C LEU A 3 2.49 3.78 12.19
N ALA A 4 2.66 5.09 12.35
CA ALA A 4 1.60 5.99 12.80
C ALA A 4 0.52 6.22 11.72
N ILE A 5 0.81 5.88 10.45
CA ILE A 5 -0.17 5.90 9.36
C ILE A 5 -0.78 4.50 9.20
N LEU A 6 0.07 3.47 9.20
CA LEU A 6 -0.33 2.09 8.96
C LEU A 6 -1.29 1.56 10.03
N LEU A 7 -1.04 1.83 11.32
CA LEU A 7 -1.88 1.29 12.40
C LEU A 7 -3.30 1.88 12.42
N PRO A 8 -3.50 3.22 12.39
CA PRO A 8 -4.85 3.76 12.30
C PRO A 8 -5.59 3.34 11.03
N PHE A 9 -4.88 3.29 9.89
CA PHE A 9 -5.47 2.84 8.64
C PHE A 9 -5.89 1.36 8.70
N ALA A 10 -5.06 0.49 9.30
CA ALA A 10 -5.42 -0.91 9.56
C ALA A 10 -6.70 -1.05 10.38
N VAL A 11 -6.83 -0.27 11.45
CA VAL A 11 -8.03 -0.27 12.30
C VAL A 11 -9.25 0.20 11.50
N LEU A 12 -9.13 1.31 10.77
CA LEU A 12 -10.21 1.84 9.94
C LEU A 12 -10.66 0.82 8.88
N SER A 13 -9.72 0.22 8.14
CA SER A 13 -10.01 -0.79 7.12
C SER A 13 -10.64 -2.04 7.74
N GLY A 14 -10.17 -2.49 8.90
CA GLY A 14 -10.75 -3.62 9.62
C GLY A 14 -12.20 -3.38 10.03
N ILE A 15 -12.50 -2.21 10.58
CA ILE A 15 -13.87 -1.79 10.94
C ILE A 15 -14.75 -1.72 9.69
N ALA A 16 -14.25 -1.11 8.60
CA ALA A 16 -15.01 -1.02 7.35
C ALA A 16 -15.32 -2.40 6.75
N LEU A 17 -14.34 -3.32 6.75
CA LEU A 17 -14.56 -4.71 6.31
C LEU A 17 -15.58 -5.42 7.20
N TRP A 18 -15.52 -5.22 8.52
CA TRP A 18 -16.45 -5.83 9.48
C TRP A 18 -17.90 -5.40 9.24
N HIS A 19 -18.12 -4.11 8.99
CA HIS A 19 -19.47 -3.57 8.82
C HIS A 19 -20.04 -3.70 7.40
N HIS A 20 -19.20 -3.62 6.37
CA HIS A 20 -19.65 -3.47 4.99
C HIS A 20 -19.11 -4.55 4.05
N GLY A 21 -18.22 -5.42 4.52
CA GLY A 21 -17.51 -6.37 3.68
C GLY A 21 -16.63 -5.68 2.63
N PHE A 22 -16.00 -6.47 1.77
CA PHE A 22 -15.16 -5.93 0.70
C PHE A 22 -15.97 -5.11 -0.32
N TRP A 23 -17.12 -5.64 -0.74
CA TRP A 23 -17.94 -4.98 -1.77
C TRP A 23 -18.60 -3.68 -1.27
N GLY A 24 -19.01 -3.62 0.01
CA GLY A 24 -19.62 -2.42 0.56
C GLY A 24 -18.66 -1.23 0.68
N ILE A 25 -17.35 -1.47 0.62
CA ILE A 25 -16.34 -0.41 0.52
C ILE A 25 -16.24 0.14 -0.91
N ILE A 26 -16.36 -0.73 -1.91
CA ILE A 26 -16.17 -0.38 -3.32
C ILE A 26 -17.45 0.19 -3.95
N ALA A 27 -18.59 -0.45 -3.72
CA ALA A 27 -19.87 -0.10 -4.35
C ALA A 27 -20.30 1.37 -4.22
N PRO A 28 -20.07 2.09 -3.10
CA PRO A 28 -20.45 3.51 -2.97
C PRO A 28 -19.79 4.42 -4.01
N HIS A 29 -18.59 4.07 -4.49
CA HIS A 29 -17.84 4.87 -5.46
C HIS A 29 -18.50 4.91 -6.84
N PHE A 30 -19.43 3.99 -7.13
CA PHE A 30 -20.18 3.94 -8.39
C PHE A 30 -21.54 4.66 -8.32
N LYS A 31 -21.88 5.27 -7.17
CA LYS A 31 -23.18 5.93 -6.96
C LYS A 31 -23.18 7.41 -7.35
N SER A 32 -22.02 8.03 -7.57
CA SER A 32 -21.92 9.43 -7.98
C SER A 32 -20.63 9.71 -8.74
N TRP A 33 -20.64 10.74 -9.58
CA TRP A 33 -19.46 11.18 -10.33
C TRP A 33 -18.30 11.62 -9.42
N GLY A 34 -18.59 12.31 -8.31
CA GLY A 34 -17.56 12.73 -7.36
C GLY A 34 -16.88 11.55 -6.68
N ALA A 35 -17.65 10.58 -6.19
CA ALA A 35 -17.09 9.38 -5.57
C ALA A 35 -16.32 8.51 -6.59
N GLY A 36 -16.83 8.43 -7.83
CA GLY A 36 -16.15 7.74 -8.93
C GLY A 36 -14.83 8.40 -9.32
N GLN A 37 -14.77 9.73 -9.32
CA GLN A 37 -13.54 10.47 -9.57
C GLN A 37 -12.48 10.20 -8.49
N VAL A 38 -12.85 10.16 -7.21
CA VAL A 38 -11.91 9.82 -6.11
C VAL A 38 -11.41 8.38 -6.26
N PHE A 39 -12.27 7.44 -6.65
CA PHE A 39 -11.85 6.07 -6.90
C PHE A 39 -10.89 5.96 -8.09
N ALA A 40 -11.14 6.70 -9.18
CA ALA A 40 -10.23 6.77 -10.32
C ALA A 40 -8.86 7.36 -9.91
N ASP A 41 -8.86 8.41 -9.09
CA ASP A 41 -7.63 9.00 -8.54
C ASP A 41 -6.85 7.98 -7.70
N LEU A 42 -7.55 7.21 -6.85
CA LEU A 42 -6.95 6.10 -6.10
C LEU A 42 -6.30 5.06 -7.01
N VAL A 43 -6.98 4.62 -8.07
CA VAL A 43 -6.43 3.66 -9.04
C VAL A 43 -5.15 4.21 -9.69
N ILE A 44 -5.18 5.46 -10.16
CA ILE A 44 -4.02 6.11 -10.78
C ILE A 44 -2.86 6.21 -9.78
N ALA A 45 -3.14 6.67 -8.55
CA ALA A 45 -2.14 6.78 -7.49
C ALA A 45 -1.49 5.43 -7.19
N LEU A 46 -2.28 4.35 -7.07
CA LEU A 46 -1.76 3.00 -6.84
C LEU A 46 -0.93 2.50 -8.04
N THR A 47 -1.34 2.78 -9.28
CA THR A 47 -0.55 2.42 -10.48
C THR A 47 0.80 3.14 -10.51
N LEU A 48 0.82 4.45 -10.20
CA LEU A 48 2.05 5.22 -10.14
C LEU A 48 2.99 4.70 -9.04
N VAL A 49 2.44 4.42 -7.86
CA VAL A 49 3.20 3.89 -6.72
C VAL A 49 3.72 2.48 -7.01
N ILE A 50 2.92 1.59 -7.61
CA ILE A 50 3.37 0.26 -8.06
C ILE A 50 4.53 0.41 -9.07
N THR A 51 4.41 1.31 -10.04
CA THR A 51 5.46 1.54 -11.05
C THR A 51 6.77 1.99 -10.40
N TRP A 52 6.70 2.95 -9.48
CA TRP A 52 7.85 3.40 -8.70
C TRP A 52 8.45 2.26 -7.86
N MET A 53 7.61 1.55 -7.10
CA MET A 53 7.99 0.47 -6.21
C MET A 53 8.65 -0.68 -6.96
N TRP A 54 8.16 -1.01 -8.16
CA TRP A 54 8.73 -2.01 -9.03
C TRP A 54 10.17 -1.67 -9.42
N ARG A 55 10.40 -0.41 -9.84
CA ARG A 55 11.73 0.09 -10.21
C ARG A 55 12.67 0.11 -9.01
N ASP A 56 12.20 0.58 -7.86
CA ASP A 56 12.98 0.65 -6.63
C ASP A 56 13.33 -0.74 -6.07
N ALA A 57 12.39 -1.69 -6.08
CA ALA A 57 12.63 -3.06 -5.64
C ALA A 57 13.68 -3.74 -6.52
N LYS A 58 13.56 -3.61 -7.86
CA LYS A 58 14.57 -4.13 -8.78
C LYS A 58 15.94 -3.49 -8.57
N ALA A 59 16.01 -2.18 -8.37
CA ALA A 59 17.26 -1.47 -8.12
C ALA A 59 17.94 -1.88 -6.79
N THR A 60 17.16 -2.35 -5.82
CA THR A 60 17.66 -2.79 -4.50
C THR A 60 17.80 -4.31 -4.38
N GLY A 61 17.64 -5.07 -5.48
CA GLY A 61 17.77 -6.53 -5.50
C GLY A 61 16.60 -7.27 -4.83
N ARG A 62 15.47 -6.60 -4.59
CA ARG A 62 14.27 -7.17 -3.96
C ARG A 62 13.28 -7.64 -5.02
N ASN A 63 12.57 -8.74 -4.77
CA ASN A 63 11.47 -9.17 -5.63
C ASN A 63 10.26 -8.21 -5.46
N PRO A 64 9.79 -7.51 -6.50
CA PRO A 64 8.66 -6.58 -6.40
C PRO A 64 7.30 -7.27 -6.24
N LEU A 65 7.17 -8.53 -6.68
CA LEU A 65 5.89 -9.21 -6.86
C LEU A 65 5.01 -9.27 -5.58
N PRO A 66 5.54 -9.62 -4.39
CA PRO A 66 4.73 -9.70 -3.18
C PRO A 66 4.06 -8.37 -2.85
N TRP A 67 4.77 -7.26 -3.09
CA TRP A 67 4.28 -5.91 -2.80
C TRP A 67 3.24 -5.46 -3.81
N VAL A 68 3.41 -5.81 -5.09
CA VAL A 68 2.39 -5.53 -6.12
C VAL A 68 1.09 -6.26 -5.81
N VAL A 69 1.16 -7.56 -5.52
CA VAL A 69 -0.03 -8.37 -5.18
C VAL A 69 -0.72 -7.81 -3.94
N ALA A 70 0.03 -7.48 -2.89
CA ALA A 70 -0.52 -6.85 -1.70
C ALA A 70 -1.19 -5.50 -2.02
N THR A 71 -0.61 -4.71 -2.94
CA THR A 71 -1.18 -3.42 -3.34
C THR A 71 -2.48 -3.58 -4.12
N LEU A 72 -2.59 -4.59 -4.97
CA LEU A 72 -3.81 -4.84 -5.76
C LEU A 72 -4.98 -5.33 -4.90
N ILE A 73 -4.69 -6.13 -3.87
CA ILE A 73 -5.72 -6.70 -2.99
C ILE A 73 -6.11 -5.73 -1.88
N ALA A 74 -5.14 -5.07 -1.28
CA ALA A 74 -5.33 -4.27 -0.07
C ALA A 74 -5.13 -2.76 -0.31
N GLY A 75 -4.80 -2.31 -1.52
CA GLY A 75 -4.51 -0.91 -1.78
C GLY A 75 -3.23 -0.45 -1.11
N SER A 76 -3.26 0.66 -0.37
CA SER A 76 -2.07 1.31 0.18
C SER A 76 -1.33 0.52 1.26
N PHE A 77 -1.83 -0.63 1.74
CA PHE A 77 -1.08 -1.52 2.64
C PHE A 77 0.22 -2.03 1.99
N GLY A 78 0.17 -2.43 0.70
CA GLY A 78 1.35 -2.93 -0.01
C GLY A 78 2.53 -1.94 0.01
N PRO A 79 2.32 -0.68 -0.43
CA PRO A 79 3.37 0.35 -0.41
C PRO A 79 3.81 0.75 1.00
N LEU A 80 2.89 0.81 1.97
CA LEU A 80 3.24 1.16 3.35
C LEU A 80 4.15 0.11 3.99
N VAL A 81 3.85 -1.18 3.81
CA VAL A 81 4.69 -2.28 4.32
C VAL A 81 6.00 -2.38 3.52
N TYR A 82 5.96 -2.13 2.21
CA TYR A 82 7.18 -2.05 1.38
C TYR A 82 8.17 -1.00 1.91
N LEU A 83 7.68 0.22 2.17
CA LEU A 83 8.49 1.32 2.69
C LEU A 83 8.99 1.03 4.12
N LEU A 84 8.18 0.38 4.94
CA LEU A 84 8.55 0.00 6.30
C LEU A 84 9.70 -1.01 6.30
N THR A 85 9.61 -2.06 5.49
CA THR A 85 10.66 -3.09 5.35
C THR A 85 11.92 -2.54 4.69
N ARG A 86 11.79 -1.71 3.65
CA ARG A 86 12.92 -1.01 3.00
C ARG A 86 13.72 -0.16 4.01
N ARG A 87 13.03 0.55 4.91
CA ARG A 87 13.66 1.35 5.97
C ARG A 87 14.46 0.46 6.93
N SER A 88 13.93 -0.70 7.29
CA SER A 88 14.64 -1.67 8.15
C SER A 88 15.92 -2.16 7.48
N ASP A 89 15.87 -2.50 6.18
CA ASP A 89 17.05 -2.92 5.41
C ASP A 89 18.11 -1.81 5.36
N THR A 90 17.70 -0.56 5.15
CA THR A 90 18.61 0.60 5.11
C THR A 90 19.26 0.82 6.48
N ARG A 91 18.50 0.71 7.57
CA ARG A 91 19.02 0.85 8.94
C ARG A 91 20.01 -0.27 9.29
N ALA A 92 19.70 -1.51 8.92
CA ALA A 92 20.58 -2.65 9.17
C ALA A 92 21.94 -2.48 8.46
N ARG A 93 21.92 -2.06 7.19
CA ARG A 93 23.14 -1.73 6.41
C ARG A 93 23.95 -0.60 7.04
N ALA A 94 23.29 0.46 7.50
CA ALA A 94 23.95 1.59 8.15
C ALA A 94 24.59 1.23 9.51
N GLN A 95 24.07 0.21 10.20
CA GLN A 95 24.55 -0.23 11.51
C GLN A 95 25.61 -1.33 11.44
N GLY A 96 26.08 -1.72 10.25
CA GLY A 96 27.19 -2.66 10.07
C GLY A 96 26.91 -4.08 10.60
N LYS A 97 25.64 -4.45 10.81
CA LYS A 97 25.26 -5.81 11.19
C LYS A 97 24.95 -6.65 9.93
N LEU A 98 25.95 -7.46 9.61
CA LEU A 98 26.14 -8.50 8.57
C LEU A 98 26.81 -8.05 7.24
N PRO A 99 27.68 -8.93 6.70
CA PRO A 99 28.73 -8.62 5.72
C PRO A 99 28.21 -8.09 4.37
#